data_AF-A0A7X1ZI87-F1
#
_entry.id   AF-A0A7X1ZI87-F1
#
_cell.length_a   1.000
_cell.length_b   1.000
_cell.length_c   1.000
_cell.angle_alpha   90.00
_cell.angle_beta   90.00
_cell.angle_gamma   90.00
#
_symmetry.space_group_name_H-M   'P 1'
#
loop_
_entity.id
_entity.type
_entity.pdbx_description
1 polymer ?
#
loop_
_entity_poly.entity_id
_entity_poly.type
_entity_poly.pdbx_seq_one_letter_code
_entity_poly.pdbx_strand_id
1 'polypeptide(L)'
;MMSVCSIPRGAGPAGALLLASAVAVAVAVAAAGAAPPARAAESGETLRYGHTGAPFWEVGNPDADLSRLCRQGRFNQKKNTSYYIGYHGRANPGRGYTGIAKRGYNLIDPTGQAVDGVTYHFFNDGFSNCKVYVAEDPLPEGEAAGGRP
;
A
#
# COMPACT_ATOMS: atom_id res chain seq x y z
N MET A 1 -30.31 32.29 14.79
CA MET A 1 -31.29 31.87 13.77
C MET A 1 -31.17 30.36 13.63
N MET A 2 -32.03 29.62 14.34
CA MET A 2 -32.03 28.15 14.35
C MET A 2 -33.19 27.67 13.48
N SER A 3 -32.91 26.81 12.50
CA SER A 3 -33.92 26.18 11.66
C SER A 3 -33.94 24.68 11.95
N VAL A 4 -35.07 24.21 12.46
CA VAL A 4 -35.36 22.83 12.84
C VAL A 4 -36.36 22.30 11.80
N CYS A 5 -36.03 21.20 11.11
CA CYS A 5 -36.97 20.55 10.19
C CYS A 5 -37.54 19.25 10.79
N SER A 6 -38.85 19.14 10.57
CA SER A 6 -39.83 18.27 11.22
C SER A 6 -39.78 16.80 10.82
N ILE A 7 -40.22 15.96 11.77
CA ILE A 7 -40.51 14.53 11.63
C ILE A 7 -42.00 14.35 11.27
N PRO A 8 -42.40 13.47 10.32
CA PRO A 8 -43.79 13.06 10.21
C PRO A 8 -44.11 11.89 11.16
N ARG A 9 -45.20 12.06 11.91
CA ARG A 9 -45.91 11.06 12.70
C ARG A 9 -46.97 10.38 11.82
N GLY A 10 -47.09 9.06 11.92
CA GLY A 10 -48.23 8.29 11.40
C GLY A 10 -48.59 7.15 12.36
N ALA A 11 -49.75 7.28 13.01
CA ALA A 11 -50.41 6.27 13.87
C ALA A 11 -51.02 5.16 12.99
N GLY A 12 -50.93 3.86 13.31
CA GLY A 12 -51.78 3.09 14.25
C GLY A 12 -52.99 2.46 13.51
N PRO A 13 -53.77 1.51 14.06
CA PRO A 13 -53.53 0.53 15.13
C PRO A 13 -54.04 -0.90 14.77
N ALA A 14 -54.01 -1.77 15.77
CA ALA A 14 -54.94 -2.89 16.03
C ALA A 14 -54.73 -4.24 15.32
N GLY A 15 -54.42 -5.25 16.13
CA GLY A 15 -55.39 -6.34 16.25
C GLY A 15 -54.83 -7.76 16.24
N ALA A 16 -55.16 -8.48 17.31
CA ALA A 16 -55.36 -9.92 17.42
C ALA A 16 -54.14 -10.83 17.62
N LEU A 17 -53.95 -11.18 18.90
CA LEU A 17 -53.45 -12.49 19.33
C LEU A 17 -54.26 -13.62 18.66
N LEU A 18 -53.57 -14.65 18.17
CA LEU A 18 -54.05 -16.03 18.20
C LEU A 18 -52.92 -16.95 18.66
N LEU A 19 -53.27 -17.77 19.66
CA LEU A 19 -52.44 -18.75 20.35
C LEU A 19 -52.33 -20.06 19.55
N ALA A 20 -51.25 -20.78 19.85
CA ALA A 20 -51.07 -22.23 19.78
C ALA A 20 -50.87 -22.88 18.39
N SER A 21 -49.67 -23.43 18.16
CA SER A 21 -49.41 -24.86 18.43
C SER A 21 -47.98 -25.24 18.06
N ALA A 22 -47.41 -26.10 18.90
CA ALA A 22 -46.07 -26.63 18.81
C ALA A 22 -45.86 -27.55 17.59
N VAL A 23 -44.58 -27.84 17.34
CA VAL A 23 -44.03 -28.87 16.45
C VAL A 23 -43.70 -28.41 15.02
N ALA A 24 -42.56 -27.75 14.88
CA ALA A 24 -41.61 -27.97 13.79
C ALA A 24 -40.21 -27.56 14.27
N VAL A 25 -39.63 -28.41 15.12
CA VAL A 25 -38.19 -28.42 15.39
C VAL A 25 -37.50 -29.00 14.15
N ALA A 26 -36.40 -28.36 13.76
CA ALA A 26 -35.38 -28.76 12.79
C ALA A 26 -35.48 -28.12 11.39
N VAL A 27 -34.32 -27.61 10.95
CA VAL A 27 -33.97 -27.12 9.61
C VAL A 27 -34.24 -25.63 9.33
N ALA A 28 -33.56 -24.75 10.06
CA ALA A 28 -33.20 -23.42 9.53
C ALA A 28 -31.88 -22.87 10.11
N VAL A 29 -30.94 -23.76 10.47
CA VAL A 29 -29.60 -23.38 10.97
C VAL A 29 -28.54 -23.98 10.03
N ALA A 30 -28.49 -23.55 8.77
CA ALA A 30 -27.46 -24.00 7.83
C ALA A 30 -27.20 -23.03 6.65
N ALA A 31 -27.44 -21.72 6.81
CA ALA A 31 -27.20 -20.74 5.75
C ALA A 31 -26.27 -19.57 6.16
N ALA A 32 -25.48 -19.75 7.23
CA ALA A 32 -24.54 -18.73 7.71
C ALA A 32 -23.06 -19.00 7.36
N GLY A 33 -22.78 -19.98 6.50
CA GLY A 33 -21.43 -20.54 6.35
C GLY A 33 -20.93 -20.62 4.91
N ALA A 34 -20.93 -19.52 4.16
CA ALA A 34 -20.11 -19.38 2.96
C ALA A 34 -20.04 -17.91 2.51
N ALA A 35 -19.59 -17.00 3.38
CA ALA A 35 -18.96 -15.82 2.84
C ALA A 35 -17.70 -16.31 2.10
N PRO A 36 -17.52 -16.02 0.80
CA PRO A 36 -16.23 -16.29 0.17
C PRO A 36 -15.16 -15.63 1.03
N PRO A 37 -13.94 -16.22 1.16
CA PRO A 37 -12.87 -15.53 1.85
C PRO A 37 -12.81 -14.14 1.24
N ALA A 38 -13.04 -13.12 2.06
CA ALA A 38 -12.87 -11.75 1.66
C ALA A 38 -11.45 -11.69 1.13
N ARG A 39 -11.31 -11.78 -0.19
CA ARG A 39 -10.05 -11.47 -0.85
C ARG A 39 -9.83 -10.06 -0.40
N ALA A 40 -8.86 -9.86 0.48
CA ALA A 40 -8.31 -8.55 0.75
C ALA A 40 -8.01 -7.98 -0.63
N ALA A 41 -8.95 -7.19 -1.14
CA ALA A 41 -8.79 -6.51 -2.39
C ALA A 41 -7.61 -5.62 -2.10
N GLU A 42 -6.45 -5.93 -2.71
CA GLU A 42 -5.42 -4.92 -2.86
C GLU A 42 -6.17 -3.71 -3.42
N SER A 43 -6.35 -2.66 -2.64
CA SER A 43 -7.33 -1.59 -2.90
C SER A 43 -7.03 -0.82 -4.20
N GLY A 44 -6.01 -1.23 -4.96
CA GLY A 44 -5.45 -0.49 -6.09
C GLY A 44 -4.85 0.84 -5.66
N GLU A 45 -4.84 1.15 -4.36
CA GLU A 45 -4.42 2.44 -3.87
C GLU A 45 -2.91 2.56 -3.96
N THR A 46 -2.50 3.69 -4.52
CA THR A 46 -1.11 4.11 -4.58
C THR A 46 -0.72 4.58 -3.17
N LEU A 47 0.10 3.78 -2.47
CA LEU A 47 0.54 4.08 -1.12
C LEU A 47 1.74 5.03 -1.16
N ARG A 48 1.52 6.26 -0.73
CA ARG A 48 2.61 7.22 -0.51
C ARG A 48 3.31 6.89 0.80
N TYR A 49 4.58 6.46 0.74
CA TYR A 49 5.37 6.18 1.94
C TYR A 49 5.70 7.46 2.71
N GLY A 50 6.08 8.51 1.99
CA GLY A 50 6.47 9.77 2.59
C GLY A 50 6.72 10.87 1.56
N HIS A 51 7.09 12.04 2.06
CA HIS A 51 7.55 13.16 1.24
C HIS A 51 8.71 13.87 1.95
N THR A 52 9.63 14.45 1.17
CA THR A 52 10.80 15.16 1.69
C THR A 52 11.15 16.37 0.83
N GLY A 53 11.79 17.37 1.46
CA GLY A 53 12.40 18.52 0.78
C GLY A 53 13.79 18.22 0.18
N ALA A 54 14.37 17.06 0.50
CA ALA A 54 15.58 16.59 -0.16
C ALA A 54 15.33 16.31 -1.66
N PRO A 55 16.34 16.39 -2.53
CA PRO A 55 16.24 15.93 -3.89
C PRO A 55 16.23 14.39 -3.99
N PHE A 56 15.61 13.84 -5.05
CA PHE A 56 15.41 12.39 -5.19
C PHE A 56 16.70 11.55 -5.23
N TRP A 57 17.84 12.13 -5.60
CA TRP A 57 19.12 11.42 -5.64
C TRP A 57 19.78 11.28 -4.27
N GLU A 58 19.27 11.92 -3.22
CA GLU A 58 19.76 11.76 -1.84
C GLU A 58 19.13 10.54 -1.14
N VAL A 59 18.23 9.80 -1.79
CA VAL A 59 17.58 8.62 -1.19
C VAL A 59 18.55 7.45 -0.95
N GLY A 60 19.65 7.40 -1.69
CA GLY A 60 20.63 6.31 -1.60
C GLY A 60 21.74 6.46 -2.63
N ASN A 61 22.60 5.46 -2.72
CA ASN A 61 23.74 5.45 -3.64
C ASN A 61 23.28 5.04 -5.05
N PRO A 62 23.60 5.81 -6.11
CA PRO A 62 23.25 5.43 -7.47
C PRO A 62 24.02 4.17 -7.91
N ASP A 63 23.32 3.21 -8.50
CA ASP A 63 23.94 2.00 -9.06
C ASP A 63 23.81 1.97 -10.58
N ALA A 64 24.95 2.03 -11.27
CA ALA A 64 25.01 2.14 -12.73
C ALA A 64 24.55 0.85 -13.43
N ASP A 65 24.85 -0.31 -12.85
CA ASP A 65 24.51 -1.61 -13.42
C ASP A 65 23.03 -1.92 -13.25
N LEU A 66 22.47 -1.69 -12.07
CA LEU A 66 21.03 -1.80 -11.82
C LEU A 66 20.25 -0.78 -12.66
N SER A 67 20.76 0.45 -12.80
CA SER A 67 20.14 1.44 -13.69
C SER A 67 20.13 0.98 -15.15
N ARG A 68 21.21 0.32 -15.60
CA ARG A 68 21.28 -0.27 -16.95
C ARG A 68 20.27 -1.40 -17.11
N LEU A 69 20.13 -2.28 -16.12
CA LEU A 69 19.13 -3.35 -16.13
C LEU A 69 17.70 -2.80 -16.10
N CYS A 70 17.44 -1.75 -15.32
CA CYS A 70 16.13 -1.10 -15.28
C CYS A 70 15.72 -0.55 -16.65
N ARG A 71 16.64 0.12 -17.35
CA ARG A 71 16.41 0.60 -18.73
C ARG A 71 16.14 -0.53 -19.72
N GLN A 72 16.59 -1.75 -19.41
CA GLN A 72 16.36 -2.95 -20.21
C GLN A 72 15.08 -3.72 -19.81
N GLY A 73 14.33 -3.26 -18.80
CA GLY A 73 13.17 -3.99 -18.28
C GLY A 73 13.55 -5.22 -17.44
N ARG A 74 14.80 -5.33 -16.98
CA ARG A 74 15.34 -6.49 -16.26
C ARG A 74 15.59 -6.24 -14.77
N PHE A 75 15.27 -5.05 -14.28
CA PHE A 75 15.34 -4.70 -12.87
C PHE A 75 14.37 -3.54 -12.61
N ASN A 76 13.09 -3.86 -12.37
CA ASN A 76 11.99 -2.88 -12.40
C ASN A 76 10.96 -3.21 -11.31
N GLN A 77 10.04 -2.29 -11.03
CA GLN A 77 8.93 -2.58 -10.13
C GLN A 77 7.91 -3.51 -10.79
N LYS A 78 7.26 -4.38 -9.99
CA LYS A 78 6.11 -5.17 -10.45
C LYS A 78 4.89 -4.29 -10.66
N LYS A 79 4.69 -3.32 -9.76
CA LYS A 79 3.62 -2.33 -9.76
C LYS A 79 4.27 -0.96 -9.63
N ASN A 80 4.38 -0.26 -10.75
CA ASN A 80 5.02 1.06 -10.78
C ASN A 80 4.26 2.01 -9.86
N THR A 81 5.00 2.74 -9.03
CA THR A 81 4.48 3.78 -8.13
C THR A 81 3.45 3.32 -7.09
N SER A 82 3.17 2.02 -6.95
CA SER A 82 2.25 1.55 -5.89
C SER A 82 2.78 1.87 -4.48
N TYR A 83 4.10 1.99 -4.33
CA TYR A 83 4.77 2.45 -3.12
C TYR A 83 5.87 3.44 -3.51
N TYR A 84 5.80 4.69 -3.05
CA TYR A 84 6.70 5.74 -3.51
C TYR A 84 7.00 6.83 -2.46
N ILE A 85 8.10 7.55 -2.67
CA ILE A 85 8.48 8.78 -1.94
C ILE A 85 8.38 9.96 -2.88
N GLY A 86 7.74 11.04 -2.43
CA GLY A 86 7.71 12.33 -3.13
C GLY A 86 8.86 13.24 -2.72
N TYR A 87 9.58 13.79 -3.68
CA TYR A 87 10.65 14.76 -3.46
C TYR A 87 10.21 16.11 -3.99
N HIS A 88 10.15 17.09 -3.09
CA HIS A 88 9.84 18.47 -3.44
C HIS A 88 11.10 19.24 -3.85
N GLY A 89 12.29 18.77 -3.46
CA GLY A 89 13.55 19.51 -3.61
C GLY A 89 13.52 20.85 -2.87
N ARG A 90 14.68 21.51 -2.74
CA ARG A 90 14.73 22.90 -2.23
C ARG A 90 14.42 23.93 -3.33
N ALA A 91 14.68 23.57 -4.58
CA ALA A 91 14.28 24.23 -5.83
C ALA A 91 14.60 23.25 -6.97
N ASN A 92 13.88 23.28 -8.09
CA ASN A 92 14.23 22.46 -9.26
C ASN A 92 15.66 22.81 -9.73
N PRO A 93 16.58 21.84 -9.94
CA PRO A 93 16.41 20.39 -10.05
C PRO A 93 16.32 19.65 -8.70
N GLY A 94 15.61 18.51 -8.67
CA GLY A 94 15.49 17.64 -7.48
C GLY A 94 14.09 17.14 -7.20
N ARG A 95 13.09 17.68 -7.89
CA ARG A 95 11.70 17.23 -7.81
C ARG A 95 11.53 15.89 -8.52
N GLY A 96 10.75 15.01 -7.93
CA GLY A 96 10.44 13.73 -8.54
C GLY A 96 9.74 12.79 -7.59
N TYR A 97 9.47 11.59 -8.10
CA TYR A 97 9.02 10.46 -7.31
C TYR A 97 10.02 9.33 -7.48
N THR A 98 10.33 8.63 -6.40
CA THR A 98 11.01 7.34 -6.49
C THR A 98 10.05 6.25 -6.05
N GLY A 99 9.81 5.27 -6.92
CA GLY A 99 9.16 4.04 -6.53
C GLY A 99 10.08 3.20 -5.66
N ILE A 100 9.52 2.36 -4.80
CA ILE A 100 10.26 1.53 -3.85
C ILE A 100 10.01 0.05 -4.19
N ALA A 101 11.08 -0.74 -4.25
CA ALA A 101 11.00 -2.19 -4.27
C ALA A 101 12.12 -2.83 -3.44
N LYS A 102 11.92 -4.10 -3.07
CA LYS A 102 12.89 -4.93 -2.33
C LYS A 102 12.89 -6.33 -2.90
N ARG A 103 13.90 -7.12 -2.57
CA ARG A 103 13.85 -8.55 -2.86
C ARG A 103 12.61 -9.17 -2.21
N GLY A 104 11.83 -9.92 -3.01
CA GLY A 104 10.56 -10.50 -2.56
C GLY A 104 9.36 -9.53 -2.52
N TYR A 105 9.57 -8.22 -2.68
CA TYR A 105 8.49 -7.22 -2.61
C TYR A 105 8.55 -6.22 -3.77
N ASN A 106 7.50 -6.21 -4.60
CA ASN A 106 7.35 -5.28 -5.72
C ASN A 106 8.52 -5.24 -6.72
N LEU A 107 9.41 -6.24 -6.77
CA LEU A 107 10.61 -6.23 -7.63
C LEU A 107 10.59 -7.32 -8.71
N ILE A 108 10.86 -6.94 -9.95
CA ILE A 108 11.18 -7.81 -11.08
C ILE A 108 12.70 -7.86 -11.18
N ASP A 109 13.30 -9.02 -10.90
CA ASP A 109 14.75 -9.24 -11.02
C ASP A 109 15.04 -10.67 -11.52
N PRO A 110 14.93 -10.91 -12.84
CA PRO A 110 15.32 -12.19 -13.45
C PRO A 110 16.82 -12.49 -13.36
N THR A 111 17.66 -11.50 -13.01
CA THR A 111 19.12 -11.65 -12.94
C THR A 111 19.64 -12.00 -11.55
N GLY A 112 18.79 -11.95 -10.53
CA GLY A 112 19.17 -12.22 -9.14
C GLY A 112 20.20 -11.24 -8.58
N GLN A 113 20.21 -9.98 -9.05
CA GLN A 113 21.11 -8.94 -8.56
C GLN A 113 20.67 -8.34 -7.23
N ALA A 114 19.40 -8.54 -6.85
CA ALA A 114 18.87 -8.02 -5.61
C ALA A 114 19.47 -8.77 -4.40
N VAL A 115 20.05 -8.00 -3.48
CA VAL A 115 20.51 -8.47 -2.17
C VAL A 115 19.46 -8.26 -1.08
N ASP A 116 19.57 -9.02 0.01
CA ASP A 116 18.72 -8.89 1.21
C ASP A 116 19.13 -7.66 2.04
N GLY A 117 18.19 -7.11 2.82
CA GLY A 117 18.45 -5.95 3.69
C GLY A 117 18.61 -4.60 2.97
N VAL A 118 18.24 -4.55 1.69
CA VAL A 118 18.40 -3.38 0.82
C VAL A 118 17.08 -2.98 0.17
N THR A 119 16.85 -1.68 0.14
CA THR A 119 15.78 -1.03 -0.62
C THR A 119 16.30 -0.47 -1.95
N TYR A 120 15.57 -0.71 -3.03
CA TYR A 120 15.83 -0.13 -4.34
C TYR A 120 14.82 0.97 -4.63
N HIS A 121 15.33 2.15 -4.99
CA HIS A 121 14.55 3.33 -5.30
C HIS A 121 14.65 3.64 -6.80
N PHE A 122 13.52 3.58 -7.49
CA PHE A 122 13.43 3.71 -8.93
C PHE A 122 12.94 5.10 -9.32
N PHE A 123 13.79 5.84 -10.02
CA PHE A 123 13.39 7.08 -10.69
C PHE A 123 13.13 6.79 -12.17
N ASN A 124 11.97 7.21 -12.67
CA ASN A 124 11.50 6.97 -14.05
C ASN A 124 11.55 5.49 -14.47
N ASP A 125 11.00 4.62 -13.63
CA ASP A 125 10.82 3.21 -13.94
C ASP A 125 9.97 3.02 -15.22
N GLY A 126 10.42 2.14 -16.12
CA GLY A 126 9.80 1.90 -17.43
C GLY A 126 10.23 2.86 -18.54
N PHE A 127 11.09 3.84 -18.25
CA PHE A 127 11.60 4.80 -19.24
C PHE A 127 13.10 4.61 -19.53
N SER A 128 13.53 5.15 -20.67
CA SER A 128 14.93 5.06 -21.14
C SER A 128 15.93 5.80 -20.23
N ASN A 129 15.47 6.67 -19.34
CA ASN A 129 16.29 7.36 -18.35
C ASN A 129 16.09 6.81 -16.93
N CYS A 130 15.67 5.54 -16.79
CA CYS A 130 15.55 4.91 -15.49
C CYS A 130 16.88 4.94 -14.71
N LYS A 131 16.77 5.32 -13.43
CA LYS A 131 17.86 5.31 -12.45
C LYS A 131 17.43 4.52 -11.22
N VAL A 132 18.36 3.73 -10.71
CA VAL A 132 18.19 2.94 -9.48
C VAL A 132 19.16 3.47 -8.44
N TYR A 133 18.63 3.76 -7.25
CA TYR A 133 19.40 4.11 -6.06
C TYR A 133 19.23 3.01 -5.02
N VAL A 134 20.31 2.71 -4.31
CA VAL A 134 20.41 1.63 -3.34
C VAL A 134 20.51 2.25 -1.95
N ALA A 135 19.61 1.86 -1.06
CA ALA A 135 19.59 2.29 0.34
C ALA A 135 19.56 1.06 1.25
N GLU A 136 20.30 1.10 2.35
CA GLU A 136 20.21 0.09 3.38
C GLU A 136 18.86 0.20 4.10
N ASP A 137 18.28 -0.93 4.47
CA ASP A 137 17.07 -0.93 5.28
C ASP A 137 17.39 -0.36 6.66
N PRO A 138 16.55 0.54 7.21
CA PRO A 138 16.70 0.95 8.59
C PRO A 138 16.58 -0.30 9.46
N LEU A 139 17.59 -0.55 10.30
CA LEU A 139 17.54 -1.64 11.28
C LEU A 139 16.25 -1.51 12.09
N PRO A 140 15.56 -2.62 12.42
CA PRO A 140 14.36 -2.56 13.24
C PRO A 140 14.69 -1.82 14.53
N GLU A 141 13.83 -0.87 14.92
CA GLU A 141 14.04 0.09 16.03
C GLU A 141 14.26 -0.56 17.42
N GLY A 142 14.38 -1.89 17.51
CA GLY A 142 14.75 -2.65 18.71
C GLY A 142 16.23 -3.04 18.83
N GLU A 143 17.06 -2.86 17.79
CA GLU A 143 18.49 -3.26 17.82
C GLU A 143 19.46 -2.06 17.82
N ALA A 144 18.99 -0.87 17.44
CA ALA A 144 19.82 0.33 17.33
C ALA A 144 20.01 1.12 18.65
N ALA A 145 19.45 0.67 19.78
CA ALA A 145 19.41 1.43 21.05
C ALA A 145 20.27 0.85 22.19
N GLY A 146 21.28 0.04 21.86
CA GLY A 146 22.29 -0.43 22.84
C GLY A 146 23.41 0.57 23.16
N GLY A 147 23.47 1.70 22.43
CA GLY A 147 24.42 2.79 22.70
C GLY A 147 23.84 3.79 23.69
N ARG A 148 23.85 3.47 24.99
CA ARG A 148 23.81 4.52 26.03
C ARG A 148 25.18 5.23 26.05
N PRO A 149 25.21 6.57 26.20
CA PRO A 149 26.45 7.32 26.39
C PRO A 149 27.19 6.92 27.66
#